data_AF-A0A926QE56-F1
#
_entry.id   AF-A0A926QE56-F1
#
_cell.length_a   1.000
_cell.length_b   1.000
_cell.length_c   1.000
_cell.angle_alpha   90.00
_cell.angle_beta   90.00
_cell.angle_gamma   90.00
#
_symmetry.space_group_name_H-M   'P 1'
#
loop_
_entity.id
_entity.type
_entity.pdbx_description
1 polymer ?
#
loop_
_entity_poly.entity_id
_entity_poly.type
_entity_poly.pdbx_seq_one_letter_code
_entity_poly.pdbx_strand_id
1 'polypeptide(L)'
;MRWGKNASLDAPRALGMRGPQETRTGGNERFGRWTESIARGMGTPWFLLILTAFCLAWLAWNTWGPQHLRFDSAALGFTALTLILSLQASYAAPMILLAQNRQDDRDRVQIEQDRQRAERNVADIEFLAREVVSLRIMMKDLPDREFIRQELRSLLAELEEEPEPESAAVATPTDPATSVGTASPRTQED
;
A
#
# COMPACT_ATOMS: atom_id res chain seq x y z
N MET A 1 -38.67 32.55 -6.31
CA MET A 1 -37.53 32.81 -7.21
C MET A 1 -36.24 32.69 -6.40
N ARG A 2 -35.29 31.90 -6.92
CA ARG A 2 -33.87 31.75 -6.54
C ARG A 2 -33.48 30.88 -5.34
N TRP A 3 -32.72 29.83 -5.69
CA TRP A 3 -32.07 28.80 -4.88
C TRP A 3 -30.80 29.29 -4.17
N GLY A 4 -30.30 28.49 -3.21
CA GLY A 4 -28.89 28.43 -2.83
C GLY A 4 -28.68 27.85 -1.42
N LYS A 5 -28.52 26.53 -1.24
CA LYS A 5 -27.23 25.81 -1.18
C LYS A 5 -26.53 25.88 0.19
N ASN A 6 -26.65 24.82 1.01
CA ASN A 6 -25.58 23.82 1.25
C ASN A 6 -25.85 22.96 2.49
N ALA A 7 -26.05 21.68 2.24
CA ALA A 7 -25.78 20.61 3.20
C ALA A 7 -24.27 20.47 3.38
N SER A 8 -23.79 20.60 4.61
CA SER A 8 -22.50 20.07 5.07
C SER A 8 -22.79 19.45 6.43
N LEU A 9 -23.19 18.18 6.43
CA LEU A 9 -22.32 17.03 6.68
C LEU A 9 -21.94 16.93 8.16
N ASP A 10 -22.61 15.98 8.82
CA ASP A 10 -22.22 15.31 10.05
C ASP A 10 -20.70 15.27 10.23
N ALA A 11 -20.19 16.10 11.13
CA ALA A 11 -18.91 15.86 11.76
C ALA A 11 -19.19 15.06 13.04
N PRO A 12 -18.83 13.76 13.11
CA PRO A 12 -18.84 13.08 14.39
C PRO A 12 -17.86 13.83 15.30
N ARG A 13 -18.34 14.23 16.49
CA ARG A 13 -17.51 14.75 17.59
C ARG A 13 -16.43 13.70 17.90
N ALA A 14 -15.27 13.84 17.28
CA ALA A 14 -14.05 13.26 17.78
C ALA A 14 -13.71 14.03 19.06
N LEU A 15 -14.13 13.49 20.21
CA LEU A 15 -13.61 13.84 21.52
C LEU A 15 -12.16 13.33 21.61
N GLY A 16 -11.29 13.92 20.80
CA GLY A 16 -9.86 13.67 20.79
C GLY A 16 -9.20 14.46 21.90
N MET A 17 -9.41 14.05 23.15
CA MET A 17 -8.53 14.45 24.24
C MET A 17 -7.43 13.41 24.39
N ARG A 18 -6.58 13.29 23.36
CA ARG A 18 -5.33 12.55 23.42
C ARG A 18 -4.29 13.50 23.97
N GLY A 19 -4.22 13.61 25.29
CA GLY A 19 -3.11 14.29 25.95
C GLY A 19 -1.78 13.69 25.49
N PRO A 20 -0.72 14.48 25.31
CA PRO A 20 0.61 13.91 25.14
C PRO A 20 0.93 13.17 26.44
N GLN A 21 0.89 11.85 26.40
CA GLN A 21 1.41 11.04 27.48
C GLN A 21 2.94 11.17 27.40
N GLU A 22 3.45 12.22 28.04
CA GLU A 22 4.87 12.36 28.37
C GLU A 22 5.26 11.13 29.17
N THR A 23 5.80 10.13 28.46
CA THR A 23 6.58 9.09 29.10
C THR A 23 7.83 9.77 29.63
N ARG A 24 7.77 10.20 30.89
CA ARG A 24 8.93 10.55 31.69
C ARG A 24 9.86 9.35 31.74
N THR A 25 10.68 9.18 30.70
CA THR A 25 11.87 8.34 30.70
C THR A 25 13.10 9.23 30.90
N GLY A 26 12.99 10.17 31.84
CA GLY A 26 14.12 10.97 32.31
C GLY A 26 14.56 10.36 33.63
N GLY A 27 15.71 9.69 33.63
CA GLY A 27 16.29 9.21 34.88
C GLY A 27 17.29 8.08 34.77
N ASN A 28 17.47 7.44 33.61
CA ASN A 28 18.40 6.33 33.50
C ASN A 28 18.95 6.12 32.08
N GLU A 29 19.35 7.16 31.33
CA GLU A 29 19.92 6.95 29.97
C GLU A 29 21.12 5.99 29.98
N ARG A 30 21.89 5.95 31.07
CA ARG A 30 23.02 5.00 31.21
C ARG A 30 22.55 3.56 31.43
N PHE A 31 21.59 3.34 32.32
CA PHE A 31 21.00 2.01 32.55
C PHE A 31 20.17 1.55 31.37
N GLY A 32 19.43 2.44 30.71
CA GLY A 32 18.66 2.18 29.48
C GLY A 32 19.55 1.75 28.31
N ARG A 33 20.69 2.42 28.10
CA ARG A 33 21.68 1.99 27.11
C ARG A 33 22.37 0.67 27.48
N TRP A 34 22.57 0.41 28.77
CA TRP A 34 23.15 -0.83 29.26
C TRP A 34 22.16 -2.00 29.09
N THR A 35 20.88 -1.81 29.42
CA THR A 35 19.81 -2.78 29.16
C THR A 35 19.54 -2.96 27.68
N GLU A 36 19.63 -1.92 26.84
CA GLU A 36 19.50 -2.03 25.38
C GLU A 36 20.69 -2.76 24.74
N SER A 37 21.89 -2.66 25.33
CA SER A 37 23.04 -3.46 24.91
C SER A 37 22.90 -4.93 25.35
N ILE A 38 22.34 -5.17 26.55
CA ILE A 38 22.04 -6.52 27.04
C ILE A 38 20.91 -7.17 26.23
N ALA A 39 19.87 -6.41 25.88
CA ALA A 39 18.75 -6.88 25.07
C ALA A 39 19.19 -7.28 23.65
N ARG A 40 20.08 -6.49 23.02
CA ARG A 40 20.71 -6.87 21.74
C ARG A 40 21.70 -8.04 21.89
N GLY A 41 22.32 -8.18 23.06
CA GLY A 41 23.24 -9.26 23.38
C GLY A 41 22.59 -10.64 23.59
N MET A 42 21.36 -10.71 24.13
CA MET A 42 20.70 -11.98 24.47
C MET A 42 20.43 -12.91 23.28
N GLY A 43 20.38 -12.39 22.05
CA GLY A 43 20.20 -13.20 20.83
C GLY A 43 21.50 -13.47 20.04
N THR A 44 22.64 -12.96 20.50
CA THR A 44 23.90 -12.94 19.74
C THR A 44 24.92 -13.90 20.38
N PRO A 45 25.76 -14.65 19.62
CA PRO A 45 26.79 -15.55 20.16
C PRO A 45 27.80 -14.89 21.12
N TRP A 46 27.80 -13.56 21.19
CA TRP A 46 28.58 -12.76 22.12
C TRP A 46 28.32 -13.07 23.60
N PHE A 47 27.08 -13.42 23.98
CA PHE A 47 26.76 -13.81 25.36
C PHE A 47 27.57 -15.04 25.80
N LEU A 48 27.65 -16.04 24.94
CA LEU A 48 28.41 -17.26 25.20
C LEU A 48 29.90 -16.95 25.34
N LEU A 49 30.46 -16.07 24.50
CA LEU A 49 31.87 -15.67 24.58
C LEU A 49 32.22 -14.99 25.91
N ILE A 50 31.38 -14.07 26.40
CA ILE A 50 31.60 -13.43 27.70
C ILE A 50 31.51 -14.46 28.84
N LEU A 51 30.53 -15.37 28.79
CA LEU A 51 30.37 -16.42 29.80
C LEU A 51 31.58 -17.37 29.83
N THR A 52 32.08 -17.77 28.65
CA THR A 52 33.29 -18.58 28.53
C THR A 52 34.51 -17.84 29.07
N ALA A 53 34.69 -16.56 28.74
CA ALA A 53 35.78 -15.75 29.25
C ALA A 53 35.74 -15.61 30.78
N PHE A 54 34.54 -15.44 31.37
CA PHE A 54 34.35 -15.42 32.82
C PHE A 54 34.75 -16.74 33.47
N CYS A 55 34.31 -17.88 32.92
CA CYS A 55 34.70 -19.20 33.41
C CYS A 55 36.22 -19.41 33.35
N LEU A 56 36.87 -19.01 32.26
CA LEU A 56 38.32 -19.10 32.11
C LEU A 56 39.07 -18.19 33.09
N ALA A 57 38.59 -16.95 33.28
CA ALA A 57 39.18 -16.01 34.24
C ALA A 57 39.06 -16.52 35.68
N TRP A 58 37.91 -17.10 36.04
CA TRP A 58 37.70 -17.73 37.34
C TRP A 58 38.65 -18.91 37.56
N LEU A 59 38.76 -19.78 36.56
CA LEU A 59 39.65 -20.92 36.57
C LEU A 59 41.11 -20.49 36.75
N ALA A 60 41.55 -19.50 35.98
CA ALA A 60 42.89 -18.92 36.05
C ALA A 60 43.17 -18.30 37.43
N TRP A 61 42.24 -17.51 37.97
CA TRP A 61 42.36 -16.86 39.27
C TRP A 61 42.48 -17.88 40.41
N ASN A 62 41.63 -18.91 40.44
CA ASN A 62 41.73 -19.97 41.45
C ASN A 62 42.90 -20.93 41.24
N THR A 63 43.46 -21.01 40.03
CA THR A 63 44.63 -21.86 39.74
C THR A 63 45.94 -21.18 40.12
N TRP A 64 46.09 -19.88 39.89
CA TRP A 64 47.31 -19.13 40.18
C TRP A 64 47.26 -18.29 41.46
N GLY A 65 46.09 -18.15 42.09
CA GLY A 65 45.91 -17.35 43.30
C GLY A 65 46.59 -17.93 44.57
N PRO A 66 46.95 -17.10 45.55
CA PRO A 66 47.56 -17.54 46.82
C PRO A 66 46.66 -18.50 47.60
N GLN A 67 47.23 -19.58 48.19
CA GLN A 67 46.48 -20.64 48.90
C GLN A 67 45.50 -20.14 49.99
N HIS A 68 45.73 -18.96 50.58
CA HIS A 68 44.87 -18.38 51.61
C HIS A 68 43.63 -17.64 51.08
N LEU A 69 43.55 -17.39 49.76
CA LEU A 69 42.41 -16.72 49.10
C LEU A 69 41.68 -17.63 48.09
N ARG A 70 42.07 -18.91 48.01
CA ARG A 70 41.46 -19.90 47.11
C ARG A 70 40.16 -20.42 47.72
N PHE A 71 39.08 -19.67 47.54
CA PHE A 71 37.73 -20.09 47.95
C PHE A 71 37.21 -21.31 47.18
N ASP A 72 37.74 -21.60 45.99
CA ASP A 72 37.28 -22.70 45.14
C ASP A 72 38.48 -23.44 44.51
N SER A 73 39.14 -24.25 45.34
CA SER A 73 40.39 -24.96 45.00
C SER A 73 40.21 -26.00 43.90
N ALA A 74 41.17 -26.06 42.97
CA ALA A 74 41.21 -27.03 41.86
C ALA A 74 41.15 -28.50 42.33
N ALA A 75 41.60 -28.81 43.55
CA ALA A 75 41.57 -30.15 44.13
C ALA A 75 40.14 -30.68 44.38
N LEU A 76 39.14 -29.81 44.52
CA LEU A 76 37.73 -30.16 44.71
C LEU A 76 36.91 -30.04 43.41
N GLY A 77 37.57 -29.79 42.27
CA GLY A 77 36.91 -29.73 40.97
C GLY A 77 36.03 -28.49 40.75
N PHE A 78 36.38 -27.34 41.37
CA PHE A 78 35.63 -26.09 41.24
C PHE A 78 34.14 -26.21 41.67
N THR A 79 33.92 -26.75 42.88
CA THR A 79 32.58 -26.98 43.42
C THR A 79 31.74 -25.71 43.46
N ALA A 80 32.31 -24.56 43.81
CA ALA A 80 31.55 -23.32 43.89
C ALA A 80 31.06 -22.85 42.51
N LEU A 81 31.94 -22.90 41.50
CA LEU A 81 31.57 -22.58 40.12
C LEU A 81 30.46 -23.52 39.62
N THR A 82 30.59 -24.82 39.91
CA THR A 82 29.59 -25.81 39.53
C THR A 82 28.23 -25.55 40.19
N LEU A 83 28.21 -25.26 41.49
CA LEU A 83 26.98 -24.92 42.21
C LEU A 83 26.29 -23.68 41.62
N ILE A 84 27.07 -22.64 41.30
CA ILE A 84 26.55 -21.41 40.69
C ILE A 84 25.99 -21.70 39.29
N LEU A 85 26.69 -22.48 38.46
CA LEU A 85 26.20 -22.83 37.12
C LEU A 85 24.95 -23.70 37.16
N SER A 86 24.86 -24.67 38.09
CA SER A 86 23.64 -25.46 38.28
C SER A 86 22.47 -24.59 38.72
N LEU A 87 22.69 -23.63 39.62
CA LEU A 87 21.66 -22.68 40.03
C LEU A 87 21.24 -21.77 38.86
N GLN A 88 22.20 -21.29 38.06
CA GLN A 88 21.93 -20.44 36.90
C GLN A 88 21.01 -21.15 35.90
N ALA A 89 21.29 -22.41 35.59
CA ALA A 89 20.45 -23.22 34.72
C ALA A 89 19.04 -23.43 35.31
N SER A 90 18.93 -23.67 36.63
CA SER A 90 17.66 -23.89 37.30
C SER A 90 16.75 -22.66 37.28
N TYR A 91 17.30 -21.46 37.47
CA TYR A 91 16.53 -20.22 37.40
C TYR A 91 16.27 -19.72 35.96
N ALA A 92 17.08 -20.15 35.00
CA ALA A 92 16.85 -19.83 33.59
C ALA A 92 15.53 -20.43 33.08
N ALA A 93 15.20 -21.68 33.45
CA ALA A 93 13.98 -22.36 33.00
C ALA A 93 12.68 -21.57 33.25
N PRO A 94 12.36 -21.09 34.48
CA PRO A 94 11.15 -20.30 34.72
C PRO A 94 11.18 -18.94 34.03
N MET A 95 12.34 -18.31 33.90
CA MET A 95 12.47 -17.04 33.17
C MET A 95 12.22 -17.20 31.67
N ILE A 96 12.70 -18.30 31.09
CA ILE A 96 12.45 -18.67 29.69
C ILE A 96 10.95 -18.90 29.48
N LEU A 97 10.27 -19.62 30.39
CA LEU A 97 8.83 -19.84 30.30
C LEU A 97 8.03 -18.53 30.34
N LEU A 98 8.41 -17.58 31.22
CA LEU A 98 7.77 -16.26 31.25
C LEU A 98 8.04 -15.43 29.99
N ALA A 99 9.26 -15.51 29.45
CA ALA A 99 9.61 -14.84 28.21
C ALA A 99 8.86 -15.44 27.01
N GLN A 100 8.70 -16.77 26.99
CA GLN A 100 7.94 -17.50 25.98
C GLN A 100 6.45 -17.16 26.05
N ASN A 101 5.82 -17.20 27.23
CA ASN A 101 4.41 -16.79 27.37
C ASN A 101 4.16 -15.38 26.82
N ARG A 102 5.08 -14.44 27.09
CA ARG A 102 4.98 -13.07 26.55
C ARG A 102 5.22 -12.96 25.05
N GLN A 103 5.96 -13.90 24.47
CA GLN A 103 6.16 -13.99 23.03
C GLN A 103 4.91 -14.58 22.37
N ASP A 104 4.39 -15.68 22.90
CA ASP A 104 3.18 -16.35 22.45
C ASP A 104 1.96 -15.42 22.49
N ASP A 105 1.82 -14.61 23.54
CA ASP A 105 0.77 -13.60 23.64
C ASP A 105 0.86 -12.55 22.52
N ARG A 106 2.08 -12.08 22.20
CA ARG A 106 2.33 -11.13 21.10
C ARG A 106 2.05 -11.78 19.75
N ASP A 107 2.52 -13.00 19.56
CA ASP A 107 2.33 -13.77 18.33
C ASP A 107 0.84 -14.04 18.09
N ARG A 108 0.07 -14.33 19.16
CA ARG A 108 -1.39 -14.49 19.09
C ARG A 108 -2.09 -13.22 18.64
N VAL A 109 -1.73 -12.06 19.19
CA VAL A 109 -2.30 -10.77 18.77
C VAL A 109 -1.96 -10.47 17.31
N GLN A 110 -0.73 -10.77 16.89
CA GLN A 110 -0.30 -10.57 15.51
C GLN A 110 -1.09 -11.47 14.54
N ILE A 111 -1.29 -12.74 14.87
CA ILE A 111 -2.09 -13.69 14.07
C ILE A 111 -3.54 -13.21 13.94
N GLU A 112 -4.16 -12.73 15.01
CA GLU A 112 -5.53 -12.22 14.97
C GLU A 112 -5.64 -10.98 14.08
N GLN A 113 -4.67 -10.05 14.16
CA GLN A 113 -4.63 -8.88 13.28
C GLN A 113 -4.45 -9.27 11.81
N ASP A 114 -3.56 -10.21 11.53
CA ASP A 114 -3.31 -10.67 10.16
C ASP A 114 -4.53 -11.40 9.59
N ARG A 115 -5.27 -12.16 10.42
CA ARG A 115 -6.55 -12.76 10.03
C ARG A 115 -7.57 -11.68 9.67
N GLN A 116 -7.76 -10.67 10.52
CA GLN A 116 -8.70 -9.57 10.23
C GLN A 116 -8.31 -8.78 8.98
N ARG A 117 -7.01 -8.58 8.74
CA ARG A 117 -6.51 -7.98 7.51
C ARG A 117 -6.80 -8.85 6.30
N ALA A 118 -6.61 -10.16 6.39
CA ALA A 118 -6.91 -11.09 5.31
C ALA A 118 -8.41 -11.08 4.96
N GLU A 119 -9.30 -11.08 5.95
CA GLU A 119 -10.75 -10.99 5.74
C GLU A 119 -11.14 -9.67 5.04
N ARG A 120 -10.54 -8.53 5.44
CA ARG A 120 -10.73 -7.24 4.74
C ARG A 120 -10.19 -7.26 3.32
N ASN A 121 -9.00 -7.82 3.10
CA ASN A 121 -8.41 -7.93 1.77
C ASN A 121 -9.29 -8.77 0.82
N VAL A 122 -9.87 -9.87 1.32
CA VAL A 122 -10.82 -10.67 0.52
C VAL A 122 -12.05 -9.84 0.15
N ALA A 123 -12.62 -9.10 1.10
CA ALA A 123 -13.76 -8.23 0.83
C ALA A 123 -13.42 -7.12 -0.18
N ASP A 124 -12.24 -6.50 -0.08
CA ASP A 124 -11.77 -5.47 -1.01
C ASP A 124 -11.57 -6.04 -2.42
N ILE A 125 -11.01 -7.25 -2.53
CA ILE A 125 -10.85 -7.95 -3.82
C ILE A 125 -12.22 -8.27 -4.42
N GLU A 126 -13.18 -8.75 -3.62
CA GLU A 126 -14.54 -9.02 -4.09
C GLU A 126 -15.24 -7.74 -4.56
N PHE A 127 -15.05 -6.63 -3.84
CA PHE A 127 -15.57 -5.33 -4.22
C PHE A 127 -14.97 -4.87 -5.55
N LEU A 128 -13.64 -4.88 -5.67
CA LEU A 128 -12.94 -4.52 -6.91
C LEU A 128 -13.35 -5.41 -8.08
N ALA A 129 -13.56 -6.71 -7.86
CA ALA A 129 -14.04 -7.62 -8.89
C ALA A 129 -15.43 -7.23 -9.40
N ARG A 130 -16.35 -6.84 -8.52
CA ARG A 130 -17.69 -6.35 -8.91
C ARG A 130 -17.62 -5.03 -9.65
N GLU A 131 -16.80 -4.10 -9.18
CA GLU A 131 -16.58 -2.81 -9.85
C GLU A 131 -15.99 -3.00 -11.26
N VAL A 132 -15.02 -3.90 -11.43
CA VAL A 132 -14.45 -4.22 -12.75
C VAL A 132 -15.49 -4.82 -13.69
N VAL A 133 -16.38 -5.69 -13.20
CA VAL A 133 -17.47 -6.26 -14.01
C VAL A 133 -18.47 -5.18 -14.42
N SER A 134 -18.85 -4.28 -13.50
CA SER A 134 -19.72 -3.14 -13.79
C SER A 134 -19.12 -2.22 -14.86
N LEU A 135 -17.84 -1.87 -14.69
CA LEU A 135 -17.09 -1.07 -15.66
C LEU A 135 -17.04 -1.73 -17.03
N ARG A 136 -16.83 -3.05 -17.10
CA ARG A 136 -16.82 -3.81 -18.36
C ARG A 136 -18.16 -3.74 -19.09
N ILE A 137 -19.28 -3.82 -18.35
CA ILE A 137 -20.62 -3.71 -18.93
C ILE A 137 -20.83 -2.30 -19.50
N MET A 138 -20.51 -1.26 -18.71
CA MET A 138 -20.57 0.12 -19.20
C MET A 138 -19.71 0.35 -20.45
N MET A 139 -18.51 -0.23 -20.51
CA MET A 139 -17.65 -0.14 -21.69
C MET A 139 -18.22 -0.86 -22.91
N LYS A 140 -19.04 -1.90 -22.72
CA LYS A 140 -19.66 -2.65 -23.83
C LYS A 140 -20.80 -1.85 -24.50
N ASP A 141 -21.44 -0.94 -23.77
CA ASP A 141 -22.52 -0.10 -24.30
C ASP A 141 -21.99 1.13 -25.06
N LEU A 142 -20.68 1.37 -25.08
CA LEU A 142 -20.07 2.45 -25.85
C LEU A 142 -20.17 2.14 -27.36
N PRO A 143 -20.58 3.11 -28.20
CA PRO A 143 -20.66 2.90 -29.63
C PRO A 143 -19.28 2.59 -30.23
N ASP A 144 -19.25 1.59 -31.11
CA ASP A 144 -18.02 1.21 -31.81
C ASP A 144 -17.51 2.36 -32.68
N ARG A 145 -16.19 2.38 -32.89
CA ARG A 145 -15.52 3.40 -33.72
C ARG A 145 -16.13 3.55 -35.10
N GLU A 146 -16.58 2.44 -35.69
CA GLU A 146 -17.19 2.45 -37.01
C GLU A 146 -18.56 3.14 -37.02
N PHE A 147 -19.37 2.95 -35.98
CA PHE A 147 -20.62 3.68 -35.81
C PHE A 147 -20.37 5.19 -35.70
N ILE A 148 -19.41 5.59 -34.85
CA ILE A 148 -19.03 7.01 -34.71
C ILE A 148 -18.54 7.59 -36.04
N ARG A 149 -17.79 6.83 -36.82
CA ARG A 149 -17.30 7.26 -38.14
C ARG A 149 -18.45 7.42 -39.15
N GLN A 150 -19.41 6.51 -39.13
CA GLN A 150 -20.57 6.58 -40.02
C GLN A 150 -21.45 7.78 -39.68
N GLU A 151 -21.68 8.03 -38.39
CA GLU A 151 -22.48 9.18 -37.94
C GLU A 151 -21.79 10.52 -38.24
N LEU A 152 -20.48 10.60 -38.05
CA LEU A 152 -19.71 11.77 -38.49
C LEU A 152 -19.85 12.02 -39.99
N ARG A 153 -19.87 10.95 -40.80
CA ARG A 153 -20.01 11.06 -42.25
C ARG A 153 -21.44 11.43 -42.66
N SER A 154 -22.47 10.91 -42.00
CA SER A 154 -23.85 11.28 -42.29
C SER A 154 -24.10 12.76 -41.95
N LEU A 155 -23.65 13.21 -40.78
CA LEU A 155 -23.77 14.62 -40.37
C LEU A 155 -22.99 15.57 -41.29
N LEU A 156 -21.80 15.17 -41.75
CA LEU A 156 -21.05 15.94 -42.75
C LEU A 156 -21.80 16.03 -44.09
N ALA A 157 -22.45 14.95 -44.53
CA ALA A 157 -23.23 14.94 -45.75
C ALA A 157 -24.49 15.80 -45.64
N GLU A 158 -25.19 15.77 -44.50
CA GLU A 158 -26.37 16.61 -44.24
C GLU A 158 -26.04 18.11 -44.29
N LEU A 159 -24.86 18.51 -43.82
CA LEU A 159 -24.36 19.89 -43.91
C LEU A 159 -23.93 20.31 -45.33
N GLU A 160 -23.47 19.37 -46.17
CA GLU A 160 -23.20 19.64 -47.58
C GLU A 160 -24.48 19.76 -48.41
N GLU A 161 -25.59 19.18 -47.93
CA GLU A 161 -26.87 19.12 -48.63
C GLU A 161 -27.79 20.31 -48.34
N GLU A 162 -27.45 21.20 -47.40
CA GLU A 162 -28.13 22.48 -47.16
C GLU A 162 -27.85 23.43 -48.35
N PRO A 163 -28.77 23.58 -49.32
CA PRO A 163 -28.52 24.39 -50.50
C PRO A 163 -28.76 25.87 -50.15
N GLU A 164 -27.77 26.71 -50.43
CA GLU A 164 -27.86 28.17 -50.50
C GLU A 164 -29.27 28.65 -50.92
N PRO A 165 -30.02 29.38 -50.06
CA PRO A 165 -31.23 30.03 -50.51
C PRO A 165 -30.86 31.31 -51.27
N GLU A 166 -31.61 31.58 -52.35
CA GLU A 166 -31.67 32.85 -53.11
C GLU A 166 -30.85 32.90 -54.42
N SER A 167 -31.51 32.53 -55.53
CA SER A 167 -31.63 33.36 -56.74
C SER A 167 -32.13 32.53 -57.93
N ALA A 168 -33.44 32.57 -58.20
CA ALA A 168 -34.01 32.44 -59.56
C ALA A 168 -35.55 32.53 -59.52
N ALA A 169 -36.07 33.71 -59.17
CA ALA A 169 -37.44 34.08 -59.51
C ALA A 169 -37.38 35.20 -60.55
N VAL A 170 -37.39 34.86 -61.85
CA VAL A 170 -37.80 35.77 -62.92
C VAL A 170 -38.66 35.00 -63.92
N ALA A 171 -39.89 35.49 -64.07
CA ALA A 171 -41.00 34.90 -64.78
C ALA A 171 -40.88 34.99 -66.32
N THR A 172 -41.45 34.00 -67.01
CA THR A 172 -41.95 34.08 -68.38
C THR A 172 -43.21 34.96 -68.43
N PRO A 173 -43.58 35.60 -69.58
CA PRO A 173 -44.50 34.89 -70.50
C PRO A 173 -44.50 35.31 -72.01
N THR A 174 -44.80 34.32 -72.87
CA THR A 174 -45.76 34.35 -74.02
C THR A 174 -45.38 34.97 -75.39
N ASP A 175 -45.07 34.07 -76.36
CA ASP A 175 -45.76 33.78 -77.67
C ASP A 175 -45.93 34.88 -78.76
N PRO A 176 -46.33 34.61 -80.04
CA PRO A 176 -46.17 33.46 -80.97
C PRO A 176 -45.71 33.89 -82.40
N ALA A 177 -45.09 32.99 -83.21
CA ALA A 177 -45.17 32.92 -84.69
C ALA A 177 -44.11 31.93 -85.22
N THR A 178 -44.48 30.76 -85.76
CA THR A 178 -44.72 30.49 -87.20
C THR A 178 -43.61 30.93 -88.17
N SER A 179 -43.28 30.01 -89.09
CA SER A 179 -42.49 30.13 -90.34
C SER A 179 -41.00 29.72 -90.20
N VAL A 180 -40.60 28.54 -90.71
CA VAL A 180 -40.31 28.17 -92.12
C VAL A 180 -38.95 28.70 -92.60
N GLY A 181 -38.17 27.83 -93.26
CA GLY A 181 -37.04 28.19 -94.12
C GLY A 181 -35.70 27.93 -93.46
N THR A 182 -35.03 26.80 -93.70
CA THR A 182 -34.23 26.53 -94.91
C THR A 182 -33.18 27.61 -95.16
N ALA A 183 -31.92 27.36 -94.79
CA ALA A 183 -30.79 27.43 -95.71
C ALA A 183 -29.47 27.22 -94.95
N SER A 184 -28.71 26.24 -95.43
CA SER A 184 -27.25 26.24 -95.31
C SER A 184 -26.68 27.37 -96.19
N PRO A 185 -25.55 27.97 -95.82
CA PRO A 185 -24.36 27.83 -96.67
C PRO A 185 -23.11 27.62 -95.79
N ARG A 186 -22.32 26.55 -95.93
CA ARG A 186 -21.30 26.30 -96.97
C ARG A 186 -20.58 27.58 -97.38
N THR A 187 -19.33 27.71 -96.95
CA THR A 187 -18.10 27.88 -97.75
C THR A 187 -17.02 28.43 -96.82
N GLN A 188 -15.73 28.12 -96.91
CA GLN A 188 -14.88 27.25 -97.71
C GLN A 188 -13.46 27.76 -97.40
N GLU A 189 -12.44 26.89 -97.53
CA GLU A 189 -11.01 27.28 -97.68
C GLU A 189 -10.33 27.85 -96.41
N ASP A 190 -9.13 27.43 -96.02
CA ASP A 190 -8.03 26.70 -96.69
C ASP A 190 -7.44 25.60 -95.78
#